data_AF-A0AAW4UKW4-F1
#
_entry.id   AF-A0AAW4UKW4-F1
#
_cell.length_a   1.000
_cell.length_b   1.000
_cell.length_c   1.000
_cell.angle_alpha   90.00
_cell.angle_beta   90.00
_cell.angle_gamma   90.00
#
_symmetry.space_group_name_H-M   'P 1'
#
loop_
_entity.id
_entity.type
_entity.pdbx_description
1 polymer ?
#
loop_
_entity_poly.entity_id
_entity_poly.type
_entity_poly.pdbx_seq_one_letter_code
_entity_poly.pdbx_strand_id
1 'polypeptide(L)'
;MKQIYTTTLRLNLENEADRRAWEHLQSLDRREYRSVSKAVVSAVNAYFDRSKQLADDPYLETREKEDAFLSRIEDTISRSLQSCTPVSLGGILQLMQSAQPAAALVSEETEEDISAALDFADGF
;
A
#
# COMPACT_ATOMS: atom_id res chain seq x y z
N MET A 1 50.83 0.36 1.69
CA MET A 1 50.90 -1.12 1.74
C MET A 1 49.47 -1.66 1.69
N LYS A 2 49.16 -2.67 0.89
CA LYS A 2 47.84 -3.30 0.92
C LYS A 2 47.78 -4.29 2.07
N GLN A 3 46.88 -4.07 3.03
CA GLN A 3 46.56 -5.06 4.06
C GLN A 3 45.49 -6.00 3.50
N ILE A 4 45.82 -7.27 3.33
CA ILE A 4 44.93 -8.30 2.81
C ILE A 4 44.78 -9.37 3.89
N TYR A 5 43.55 -9.65 4.28
CA TYR A 5 43.21 -10.76 5.15
C TYR A 5 42.48 -11.83 4.33
N THR A 6 42.99 -13.06 4.35
CA THR A 6 42.41 -14.19 3.63
C THR A 6 41.83 -15.16 4.64
N THR A 7 40.58 -15.56 4.40
CA THR A 7 39.88 -16.56 5.21
C THR A 7 39.24 -17.61 4.30
N THR A 8 39.12 -18.84 4.80
CA THR A 8 38.54 -19.96 4.05
C THR A 8 37.10 -20.18 4.52
N LEU A 9 36.16 -20.23 3.58
CA LEU A 9 34.75 -20.54 3.85
C LEU A 9 34.51 -22.04 3.58
N ARG A 10 34.05 -22.77 4.61
CA ARG A 10 33.63 -24.18 4.48
C ARG A 10 32.13 -24.25 4.64
N LEU A 11 31.44 -24.87 3.69
CA LEU A 11 29.99 -25.05 3.70
C LEU A 11 29.70 -26.55 3.83
N ASN A 12 28.90 -26.93 4.82
CA ASN A 12 28.43 -28.30 4.97
C ASN A 12 27.09 -28.49 4.23
N LEU A 13 27.10 -29.25 3.13
CA LEU A 13 25.89 -29.46 2.33
C LEU A 13 24.81 -30.32 3.01
N GLU A 14 25.12 -30.97 4.13
CA GLU A 14 24.12 -31.62 4.98
C GLU A 14 23.27 -30.59 5.74
N ASN A 15 23.85 -29.44 6.09
CA ASN A 15 23.13 -28.33 6.69
C ASN A 15 22.37 -27.53 5.61
N GLU A 16 21.09 -27.30 5.84
CA GLU A 16 20.22 -26.61 4.89
C GLU A 16 20.62 -25.14 4.66
N ALA A 17 21.09 -24.43 5.70
CA ALA A 17 21.54 -23.05 5.56
C ALA A 17 22.79 -22.95 4.67
N ASP A 18 23.77 -23.80 4.92
CA ASP A 18 25.01 -23.87 4.15
C ASP A 18 24.77 -24.33 2.71
N ARG A 19 23.84 -25.28 2.50
CA ARG A 19 23.43 -25.72 1.16
C ARG A 19 22.83 -24.59 0.35
N ARG A 20 21.89 -23.83 0.94
CA ARG A 20 21.31 -22.65 0.29
C ARG A 20 22.37 -21.60 -0.02
N ALA A 21 23.28 -21.34 0.91
CA ALA A 21 24.41 -20.44 0.66
C ALA A 21 25.26 -20.93 -0.54
N TRP A 22 25.53 -22.23 -0.63
CA TRP A 22 26.25 -22.82 -1.76
C TRP A 22 25.50 -22.67 -3.09
N GLU A 23 24.18 -22.91 -3.12
CA GLU A 23 23.34 -22.73 -4.31
C GLU A 23 23.34 -21.26 -4.79
N HIS A 24 23.27 -20.31 -3.87
CA HIS A 24 23.41 -18.89 -4.20
C HIS A 24 24.78 -18.57 -4.80
N LEU A 25 25.86 -19.12 -4.23
CA LEU A 25 27.20 -18.94 -4.79
C LEU A 25 27.37 -19.60 -6.17
N GLN A 26 26.66 -20.71 -6.43
CA GLN A 26 26.72 -21.40 -7.72
C GLN A 26 25.96 -20.65 -8.83
N SER A 27 24.81 -20.05 -8.47
CA SER A 27 23.96 -19.27 -9.38
C SER A 27 24.39 -17.82 -9.57
N LEU A 28 25.53 -17.43 -8.98
CA LEU A 28 26.08 -16.07 -9.12
C LEU A 28 26.27 -15.69 -10.59
N ASP A 29 25.61 -14.60 -11.01
CA ASP A 29 25.91 -13.97 -12.28
C ASP A 29 27.29 -13.34 -12.21
N ARG A 30 28.23 -13.90 -13.00
CA ARG A 30 29.61 -13.42 -13.09
C ARG A 30 29.73 -12.02 -13.71
N ARG A 31 28.65 -11.51 -14.31
CA ARG A 31 28.55 -10.13 -14.80
C ARG A 31 28.35 -9.13 -13.66
N GLU A 32 27.57 -9.51 -12.65
CA GLU A 32 27.27 -8.68 -11.49
C GLU A 32 28.38 -8.77 -10.43
N TYR A 33 28.88 -9.98 -10.18
CA TYR A 33 29.95 -10.22 -9.21
C TYR A 33 31.21 -10.76 -9.89
N ARG A 34 32.26 -9.92 -9.94
CA ARG A 34 33.57 -10.26 -10.53
C ARG A 34 34.27 -11.43 -9.83
N SER A 35 33.91 -11.74 -8.58
CA SER A 35 34.41 -12.89 -7.84
C SER A 35 33.46 -13.35 -6.72
N VAL A 36 33.54 -14.62 -6.36
CA VAL A 36 32.84 -15.20 -5.20
C VAL A 36 33.18 -14.44 -3.93
N SER A 37 34.44 -14.07 -3.71
CA SER A 37 34.85 -13.28 -2.55
C SER A 37 34.14 -11.93 -2.49
N LYS A 38 33.91 -11.27 -3.64
CA LYS A 38 33.20 -9.98 -3.68
C LYS A 38 31.72 -10.15 -3.34
N ALA A 39 31.09 -11.22 -3.82
CA ALA A 39 29.72 -11.57 -3.47
C ALA A 39 29.58 -11.86 -1.97
N VAL A 40 30.49 -12.68 -1.40
CA VAL A 40 30.50 -13.00 0.03
C VAL A 40 30.69 -11.73 0.88
N VAL A 41 31.62 -10.84 0.52
CA VAL A 41 31.82 -9.57 1.22
C VAL A 41 30.55 -8.70 1.18
N SER A 42 29.89 -8.62 0.03
CA SER A 42 28.64 -7.88 -0.13
C SER A 42 27.53 -8.44 0.78
N ALA A 43 27.37 -9.76 0.80
CA ALA A 43 26.36 -10.43 1.62
C ALA A 43 26.60 -10.24 3.12
N VAL A 44 27.86 -10.34 3.58
CA VAL A 44 28.24 -10.11 4.99
C VAL A 44 27.92 -8.67 5.40
N ASN A 45 28.33 -7.69 4.60
CA ASN A 45 28.04 -6.29 4.89
C ASN A 45 26.53 -6.03 4.94
N ALA A 46 25.77 -6.51 3.94
CA ALA A 46 24.33 -6.34 3.89
C ALA A 46 23.61 -6.93 5.12
N TYR A 47 24.06 -8.10 5.61
CA TYR A 47 23.50 -8.71 6.82
C TYR A 47 23.70 -7.82 8.06
N PHE A 48 24.93 -7.35 8.29
CA PHE A 48 25.23 -6.53 9.45
C PHE A 48 24.69 -5.11 9.34
N ASP A 49 24.67 -4.52 8.15
CA ASP A 49 24.08 -3.21 7.90
C ASP A 49 22.57 -3.25 8.17
N ARG A 50 21.87 -4.30 7.69
CA ARG A 50 20.46 -4.51 8.01
C ARG A 50 20.25 -4.72 9.51
N SER A 51 21.08 -5.52 10.16
CA SER A 51 20.98 -5.76 11.60
C SER A 51 21.19 -4.48 12.41
N LYS A 52 22.10 -3.60 11.98
CA LYS A 52 22.30 -2.28 12.60
C LYS A 52 21.11 -1.37 12.34
N GLN A 53 20.61 -1.31 11.10
CA GLN A 53 19.42 -0.52 10.77
C GLN A 53 18.19 -0.95 11.59
N LEU A 54 18.01 -2.26 11.84
CA LEU A 54 16.95 -2.77 12.71
C LEU A 54 17.17 -2.42 14.17
N ALA A 55 18.42 -2.43 14.64
CA ALA A 55 18.76 -2.04 16.01
C ALA A 55 18.63 -0.52 16.22
N ASP A 56 18.93 0.27 15.19
CA ASP A 56 18.85 1.72 15.15
C ASP A 56 17.46 2.21 14.68
N ASP A 57 16.49 1.30 14.46
CA ASP A 57 15.13 1.66 14.06
C ASP A 57 14.43 2.32 15.26
N PRO A 58 14.07 3.62 15.20
CA PRO A 58 13.49 4.36 16.31
C PRO A 58 12.17 3.77 16.84
N TYR A 59 11.51 2.92 16.06
CA TYR A 59 10.26 2.25 16.42
C TYR A 59 10.47 0.88 17.09
N LEU A 60 11.66 0.28 17.00
CA LEU A 60 12.01 -1.00 17.62
C LEU A 60 12.92 -0.86 18.85
N GLU A 61 13.34 0.37 19.20
CA GLU A 61 14.19 0.60 20.38
C GLU A 61 13.56 0.15 21.70
N THR A 62 12.23 0.20 21.85
CA THR A 62 11.53 -0.41 23.00
C THR A 62 10.12 -0.85 22.61
N ARG A 63 9.72 -2.05 23.02
CA ARG A 63 8.32 -2.54 22.97
C ARG A 63 7.34 -1.51 23.55
N GLU A 64 7.78 -0.70 24.51
CA GLU A 64 7.01 0.39 25.11
C GLU A 64 6.67 1.53 24.12
N LYS A 65 7.58 1.90 23.21
CA LYS A 65 7.32 2.93 22.17
C LYS A 65 6.33 2.41 21.13
N GLU A 66 6.44 1.13 20.78
CA GLU A 66 5.48 0.45 19.90
C GLU A 66 4.08 0.42 20.53
N ASP A 67 3.97 -0.03 21.78
CA ASP A 67 2.70 -0.05 22.52
C ASP A 67 2.08 1.35 22.64
N ALA A 68 2.91 2.39 22.92
CA ALA A 68 2.45 3.77 22.98
C ALA A 68 1.97 4.32 21.62
N PHE A 69 2.61 3.91 20.52
CA PHE A 69 2.19 4.28 19.17
C PHE A 69 0.87 3.61 18.79
N LEU A 70 0.73 2.31 19.07
CA LEU A 70 -0.51 1.56 18.85
C LEU A 70 -1.67 2.17 19.64
N SER A 71 -1.44 2.46 20.93
CA SER A 71 -2.44 3.14 21.77
C SER A 71 -2.87 4.49 21.18
N ARG A 72 -1.93 5.28 20.63
CA ARG A 72 -2.24 6.57 20.00
C ARG A 72 -3.05 6.41 18.71
N ILE A 73 -2.80 5.37 17.92
CA ILE A 73 -3.59 5.05 16.73
C ILE A 73 -5.01 4.67 17.13
N GLU A 74 -5.15 3.72 18.06
CA GLU A 74 -6.45 3.27 18.57
C GLU A 74 -7.28 4.43 19.11
N ASP A 75 -6.67 5.29 19.91
CA ASP A 75 -7.28 6.52 20.44
C ASP A 75 -7.77 7.46 19.35
N THR A 76 -6.95 7.67 18.31
CA THR A 76 -7.27 8.60 17.22
C THR A 76 -8.43 8.07 16.40
N ILE A 77 -8.45 6.77 16.10
CA ILE A 77 -9.55 6.11 15.41
C ILE A 77 -10.83 6.17 16.26
N SER A 78 -10.73 5.85 17.55
CA SER A 78 -11.87 5.89 18.48
C SER A 78 -12.47 7.30 18.56
N ARG A 79 -11.63 8.34 18.69
CA ARG A 79 -12.08 9.74 18.68
C ARG A 79 -12.70 10.14 17.34
N SER A 80 -12.10 9.73 16.22
CA SER A 80 -12.66 9.99 14.89
C SER A 80 -14.04 9.36 14.75
N LEU A 81 -14.22 8.11 15.17
CA LEU A 81 -15.51 7.41 15.10
C LEU A 81 -16.56 8.05 16.03
N GLN A 82 -16.17 8.43 17.24
CA GLN A 82 -17.05 9.15 18.17
C GLN A 82 -17.45 10.53 17.65
N SER A 83 -16.54 11.24 16.99
CA SER A 83 -16.85 12.52 16.32
C SER A 83 -17.75 12.36 15.09
N CYS A 84 -17.84 11.15 14.54
CA CYS A 84 -18.58 10.86 13.33
C CYS A 84 -20.06 10.51 13.56
N THR A 85 -20.60 10.39 14.78
CA THR A 85 -22.07 10.17 14.91
C THR A 85 -22.76 10.79 16.13
N PRO A 86 -23.99 11.33 15.95
CA PRO A 86 -24.79 11.27 14.73
C PRO A 86 -24.83 12.63 14.00
N VAL A 87 -24.52 12.63 12.71
CA VAL A 87 -25.42 13.33 11.78
C VAL A 87 -26.80 12.82 12.14
N SER A 88 -27.57 13.66 12.82
CA SER A 88 -28.87 13.30 13.36
C SER A 88 -29.63 12.56 12.26
N LEU A 89 -29.84 11.25 12.44
CA LEU A 89 -30.75 10.49 11.58
C LEU A 89 -32.11 11.20 11.54
N GLY A 90 -32.46 11.91 12.62
CA GLY A 90 -33.59 12.83 12.67
C GLY A 90 -33.47 14.03 11.71
N GLY A 91 -32.29 14.62 11.52
CA GLY A 91 -32.06 15.69 10.53
C GLY A 91 -32.23 15.21 9.08
N ILE A 92 -31.76 14.00 8.76
CA ILE A 92 -31.97 13.39 7.44
C ILE A 92 -33.44 13.00 7.25
N LEU A 93 -34.09 12.42 8.27
CA LEU A 93 -35.53 12.08 8.22
C LEU A 93 -36.40 13.33 8.06
N GLN A 94 -36.03 14.44 8.70
CA GLN A 94 -36.76 15.71 8.64
C GLN A 94 -36.59 16.41 7.29
N LEU A 95 -35.44 16.23 6.62
CA LEU A 95 -35.25 16.66 5.24
C LEU A 95 -36.07 15.82 4.25
N MET A 96 -36.23 14.52 4.51
CA MET A 96 -37.10 13.64 3.70
C MET A 96 -38.58 13.92 3.91
N GLN A 97 -38.99 14.40 5.09
CA GLN A 97 -40.39 14.75 5.39
C GLN A 97 -40.81 16.13 4.87
N SER A 98 -39.88 17.06 4.64
CA SER A 98 -40.19 18.39 4.11
C SER A 98 -40.21 18.49 2.58
N ALA A 99 -39.86 17.40 1.86
CA ALA A 99 -40.02 17.31 0.42
C ALA A 99 -41.49 17.02 0.05
N GLN A 100 -42.35 18.04 0.08
CA GLN A 100 -43.64 17.97 -0.61
C GLN A 100 -43.42 18.01 -2.14
N PRO A 101 -44.14 17.20 -2.93
CA PRO A 101 -44.05 17.27 -4.38
C PRO A 101 -44.77 18.52 -4.89
N ALA A 102 -44.04 19.44 -5.51
CA ALA A 102 -44.64 20.52 -6.29
C ALA A 102 -45.31 19.92 -7.54
N ALA A 103 -46.54 20.33 -7.78
CA ALA A 103 -47.41 19.85 -8.85
C ALA A 103 -46.84 20.12 -10.26
N ALA A 104 -47.29 19.26 -11.17
CA ALA A 104 -46.91 19.08 -12.57
C ALA A 104 -46.87 20.34 -13.45
N LEU A 105 -45.91 20.35 -14.39
CA LEU A 105 -45.99 21.02 -15.69
C LEU A 105 -45.57 19.99 -16.75
N VAL A 106 -46.54 19.19 -17.21
CA VAL A 106 -46.39 18.43 -18.45
C VAL A 106 -46.69 19.42 -19.57
N SER A 107 -45.69 19.72 -20.39
CA SER A 107 -45.88 20.51 -21.60
C SER A 107 -46.62 19.63 -22.61
N GLU A 108 -47.80 20.08 -23.05
CA GLU A 108 -48.50 19.48 -24.18
C GLU A 108 -47.70 19.81 -25.44
N GLU A 109 -46.96 18.84 -25.98
CA GLU A 109 -46.39 18.95 -27.32
C GLU A 109 -47.56 18.87 -28.32
N THR A 110 -47.75 19.95 -29.09
CA THR A 110 -48.86 20.08 -30.03
C THR A 110 -48.59 19.30 -31.32
N GLU A 111 -49.65 18.80 -31.98
CA GLU A 111 -49.54 18.02 -33.24
C GLU A 111 -48.75 18.74 -34.35
N GLU A 112 -48.69 20.07 -34.33
CA GLU A 112 -47.85 20.86 -35.25
C GLU A 112 -46.35 20.58 -35.07
N ASP A 113 -45.89 20.38 -33.83
CA ASP A 113 -44.48 20.09 -33.54
C ASP A 113 -44.07 18.69 -34.05
N ILE A 114 -44.99 17.73 -33.94
CA ILE A 114 -44.78 16.35 -34.42
C ILE A 114 -44.79 16.32 -35.94
N SER A 115 -45.67 17.10 -36.58
CA SER A 115 -45.72 17.20 -38.04
C SER A 115 -44.47 17.85 -38.63
N ALA A 116 -43.92 18.88 -37.97
CA ALA A 116 -42.68 19.54 -38.39
C ALA A 116 -41.46 18.61 -38.30
N ALA A 117 -41.41 17.74 -37.29
CA ALA A 117 -40.33 16.76 -37.13
C ALA A 117 -40.37 15.65 -38.21
N LEU A 118 -41.55 15.29 -38.70
CA LEU A 118 -41.71 14.28 -39.75
C LEU A 118 -41.36 14.81 -41.14
N ASP A 119 -41.69 16.06 -41.46
CA ASP A 119 -41.32 16.71 -42.73
C ASP A 119 -39.80 16.86 -42.90
N PHE A 120 -39.07 17.05 -41.79
CA PHE A 120 -37.61 17.08 -41.79
C PHE A 120 -36.96 15.72 -42.16
N ALA A 121 -37.62 14.60 -41.84
CA ALA A 121 -37.06 13.26 -42.07
C ALA A 121 -37.17 12.79 -43.53
N ASP A 122 -38.14 13.29 -44.28
CA ASP A 122 -38.37 12.93 -45.69
C ASP A 122 -37.53 13.74 -46.69
N GLY A 123 -36.68 14.66 -46.20
CA GLY A 123 -35.85 15.56 -47.01
C GLY A 123 -34.47 15.04 -47.45
N PHE A 124 -34.14 13.76 -47.28
CA PHE A 124 -32.84 13.15 -47.66
C PHE A 124 -32.93 12.18 -48.84
#